data_AF-A0A1G9CH15-F1
#
_entry.id   AF-A0A1G9CH15-F1
#
_cell.length_a   1.000
_cell.length_b   1.000
_cell.length_c   1.000
_cell.angle_alpha   90.00
_cell.angle_beta   90.00
_cell.angle_gamma   90.00
#
_symmetry.space_group_name_H-M   'P 1'
#
loop_
_entity.id
_entity.type
_entity.pdbx_description
1 polymer ?
#
loop_
_entity_poly.entity_id
_entity_poly.type
_entity_poly.pdbx_seq_one_letter_code
_entity_poly.pdbx_strand_id
1 'polypeptide(L)'
;MYKSKLKLTLHWLLFITGFYLFWGLAYLVLAKFAISQFSRFKNSDGNALSGLTATDVFWYAMFIFGIAVSIFVIGIFLKYAPNRKIAASIYAVLIIASVGILIDKLLETTTFYLILPHIIINIAFLVPIALAFFKEPEVVNEDEELDQDEL
;
A
#
# COMPACT_ATOMS: atom_id res chain seq x y z
N MET A 1 18.91 -18.90 13.09
CA MET A 1 18.97 -18.72 14.57
C MET A 1 19.41 -17.28 14.94
N TYR A 2 18.49 -16.37 15.27
CA TYR A 2 18.80 -14.97 15.63
C TYR A 2 19.49 -14.89 17.01
N LYS A 3 20.82 -14.98 17.04
CA LYS A 3 21.62 -15.03 18.29
C LYS A 3 21.73 -13.70 19.06
N SER A 4 21.16 -12.59 18.58
CA SER A 4 21.18 -11.30 19.29
C SER A 4 19.84 -10.57 19.15
N LYS A 5 19.23 -10.23 20.29
CA LYS A 5 17.99 -9.42 20.37
C LYS A 5 18.13 -8.10 19.59
N LEU A 6 19.34 -7.53 19.58
CA LEU A 6 19.66 -6.28 18.88
C LEU A 6 19.54 -6.43 17.35
N LYS A 7 20.02 -7.54 16.78
CA LYS A 7 19.91 -7.81 15.33
C LYS A 7 18.45 -7.98 14.91
N LEU A 8 17.63 -8.63 15.74
CA LEU A 8 16.20 -8.78 15.50
C LEU A 8 15.47 -7.43 15.57
N THR A 9 15.75 -6.62 16.58
CA THR A 9 15.16 -5.28 16.71
C THR A 9 15.55 -4.37 15.54
N LEU A 10 16.81 -4.38 15.12
CA LEU A 10 17.28 -3.60 13.97
C LEU A 10 16.61 -4.04 12.67
N HIS A 11 16.42 -5.35 12.49
CA HIS A 11 15.72 -5.89 11.33
C HIS A 11 14.26 -5.44 11.28
N TRP A 12 13.54 -5.49 12.41
CA TRP A 12 12.18 -4.95 12.52
C TRP A 12 12.11 -3.45 12.27
N LEU A 13 13.05 -2.68 12.83
CA LEU A 13 13.13 -1.23 12.65
C LEU A 13 13.28 -0.86 11.17
N LEU A 14 14.20 -1.52 10.46
CA LEU A 14 14.43 -1.28 9.02
C LEU A 14 13.19 -1.64 8.20
N PHE A 15 12.53 -2.76 8.50
CA PHE A 15 11.32 -3.18 7.81
C PHE A 15 10.15 -2.21 8.02
N ILE A 16 9.91 -1.79 9.26
CA ILE A 16 8.83 -0.85 9.57
C ILE A 16 9.10 0.51 8.92
N THR A 17 10.33 1.01 9.02
CA THR A 17 10.72 2.30 8.43
C THR A 17 10.63 2.26 6.90
N GLY A 18 11.14 1.20 6.27
CA GLY A 18 11.07 1.01 4.82
C GLY A 18 9.64 0.93 4.31
N PHE A 19 8.79 0.15 5.00
CA PHE A 19 7.36 0.08 4.70
C PHE A 19 6.69 1.45 4.83
N TYR A 20 6.96 2.19 5.90
CA TYR A 20 6.32 3.49 6.15
C TYR A 20 6.73 4.55 5.12
N LEU A 21 8.02 4.60 4.75
CA LEU A 21 8.52 5.46 3.68
C LEU A 21 7.88 5.11 2.33
N PHE A 22 7.83 3.82 2.00
CA PHE A 22 7.17 3.36 0.79
C PHE A 22 5.69 3.73 0.77
N TRP A 23 4.95 3.40 1.84
CA TRP A 23 3.54 3.70 1.98
C TRP A 23 3.26 5.19 1.82
N GLY A 24 4.00 6.04 2.53
CA GLY A 24 3.82 7.50 2.46
C GLY A 24 4.06 8.07 1.07
N LEU A 25 5.12 7.62 0.38
CA LEU A 25 5.43 8.07 -0.98
C LEU A 25 4.41 7.57 -2.00
N ALA A 26 4.08 6.27 -1.97
CA ALA A 26 3.08 5.68 -2.85
C ALA A 26 1.72 6.36 -2.65
N TYR A 27 1.35 6.61 -1.39
CA TYR A 27 0.14 7.30 -1.01
C TYR A 27 0.08 8.73 -1.57
N LEU A 28 1.14 9.53 -1.39
CA LEU A 28 1.17 10.91 -1.88
C LEU A 28 1.02 10.97 -3.41
N VAL A 29 1.72 10.09 -4.13
CA VAL A 29 1.65 10.04 -5.60
C VAL A 29 0.25 9.64 -6.06
N LEU A 30 -0.31 8.55 -5.51
CA LEU A 30 -1.62 8.05 -5.89
C LEU A 30 -2.75 9.01 -5.47
N ALA A 31 -2.68 9.62 -4.29
CA ALA A 31 -3.68 10.55 -3.80
C ALA A 31 -3.70 11.83 -4.64
N LYS A 32 -2.54 12.44 -4.92
CA LYS A 32 -2.44 13.62 -5.78
C LYS A 32 -3.03 13.34 -7.17
N PHE A 33 -2.75 12.15 -7.68
CA PHE A 33 -3.25 11.71 -8.96
C PHE A 33 -4.77 11.56 -8.97
N ALA A 34 -5.32 10.84 -8.01
CA ALA A 34 -6.74 10.56 -7.95
C ALA A 34 -7.56 11.83 -7.65
N ILE A 35 -7.08 12.75 -6.81
CA ILE A 35 -7.71 14.06 -6.61
C ILE A 35 -7.76 14.86 -7.93
N SER A 36 -6.67 14.87 -8.70
CA SER A 36 -6.62 15.57 -9.99
C SER A 36 -7.70 15.04 -10.96
N GLN A 37 -7.86 13.72 -11.04
CA GLN A 37 -8.87 13.11 -11.90
C GLN A 37 -10.30 13.33 -11.36
N PHE A 38 -10.55 13.15 -10.06
CA PHE A 38 -11.86 13.39 -9.45
C PHE A 38 -12.31 14.86 -9.61
N SER A 39 -11.39 15.81 -9.46
CA SER A 39 -11.69 17.24 -9.67
C SER A 39 -12.11 17.53 -11.12
N ARG A 40 -11.50 16.88 -12.11
CA ARG A 40 -11.88 17.02 -13.52
C ARG A 40 -13.27 16.45 -13.82
N PHE A 41 -13.65 15.34 -13.17
CA PHE A 41 -14.99 14.77 -13.31
C PHE A 41 -16.09 15.66 -12.72
N LYS A 42 -15.82 16.32 -11.58
CA LYS A 42 -16.77 17.25 -10.96
C LYS A 42 -17.11 18.45 -11.86
N ASN A 43 -16.16 18.91 -12.68
CA ASN A 43 -16.32 20.09 -13.52
C ASN A 43 -16.78 19.76 -14.96
N SER A 44 -17.15 18.51 -15.24
CA SER A 44 -17.64 18.09 -16.56
C SER A 44 -19.17 17.96 -16.53
N ASP A 45 -19.88 18.95 -17.06
CA ASP A 45 -21.35 19.04 -17.12
C ASP A 45 -22.01 18.07 -18.14
N GLY A 46 -21.41 16.91 -18.41
CA GLY A 46 -21.90 15.98 -19.43
C GLY A 46 -21.62 14.50 -19.12
N ASN A 47 -22.28 13.61 -19.87
CA ASN A 47 -22.15 12.15 -19.74
C ASN A 47 -20.68 11.74 -19.54
N ALA A 48 -20.36 11.23 -18.35
CA ALA A 48 -19.01 10.90 -17.89
C ALA A 48 -18.23 9.95 -18.82
N LEU A 49 -18.94 9.21 -19.68
CA LEU A 49 -18.37 8.30 -20.66
C LEU A 49 -18.06 8.96 -22.01
N SER A 50 -18.79 10.01 -22.40
CA SER A 50 -18.61 10.70 -23.69
C SER A 50 -17.53 11.77 -23.69
N GLY A 51 -17.01 12.14 -22.50
CA GLY A 51 -15.95 13.15 -22.33
C GLY A 51 -14.56 12.59 -22.03
N LEU A 52 -14.38 11.26 -22.05
CA LEU A 52 -13.10 10.62 -21.75
C LEU A 52 -12.12 10.83 -22.91
N THR A 53 -11.07 11.61 -22.69
CA THR A 53 -9.97 11.72 -23.65
C THR A 53 -9.04 10.51 -23.53
N ALA A 54 -8.29 10.20 -24.59
CA ALA A 54 -7.26 9.15 -24.55
C ALA A 54 -6.22 9.40 -23.42
N THR A 55 -5.96 10.68 -23.13
CA THR A 55 -5.10 11.11 -22.02
C THR A 55 -5.68 10.70 -20.66
N ASP A 56 -7.00 10.82 -20.47
CA ASP A 56 -7.66 10.41 -19.22
C ASP A 56 -7.60 8.89 -19.03
N VAL A 57 -7.84 8.14 -20.10
CA VAL A 57 -7.74 6.67 -20.09
C VAL A 57 -6.32 6.21 -19.75
N PHE A 58 -5.30 6.81 -20.37
CA PHE A 58 -3.89 6.54 -20.04
C PHE A 58 -3.61 6.79 -18.56
N TRP A 59 -4.08 7.92 -18.05
CA TRP A 59 -3.89 8.30 -16.67
C TRP A 59 -4.59 7.34 -15.69
N TYR A 60 -5.83 6.94 -15.96
CA TYR A 60 -6.52 5.91 -15.17
C TYR A 60 -5.79 4.56 -15.20
N ALA A 61 -5.25 4.16 -16.35
CA ALA A 61 -4.43 2.95 -16.45
C ALA A 61 -3.16 3.05 -15.59
N MET A 62 -2.47 4.19 -15.61
CA MET A 62 -1.30 4.44 -14.75
C MET A 62 -1.65 4.41 -13.25
N PHE A 63 -2.83 4.90 -12.86
CA PHE A 63 -3.30 4.81 -11.49
C PHE A 63 -3.54 3.37 -11.04
N ILE A 64 -4.24 2.58 -11.86
CA ILE A 64 -4.47 1.14 -11.60
C ILE A 64 -3.14 0.39 -11.51
N PHE A 65 -2.22 0.68 -12.43
CA PHE A 65 -0.87 0.12 -12.41
C PHE A 65 -0.11 0.48 -11.12
N GLY A 66 -0.18 1.74 -10.70
CA GLY A 66 0.44 2.18 -9.44
C GLY A 66 -0.14 1.49 -8.20
N ILE A 67 -1.46 1.26 -8.17
CA ILE A 67 -2.09 0.45 -7.12
C ILE A 67 -1.57 -0.99 -7.16
N ALA A 68 -1.52 -1.61 -8.34
CA ALA A 68 -1.06 -2.99 -8.49
C ALA A 68 0.40 -3.16 -8.04
N VAL A 69 1.29 -2.23 -8.43
CA VAL A 69 2.69 -2.18 -7.97
C VAL A 69 2.74 -2.03 -6.44
N SER A 70 1.88 -1.19 -5.86
CA SER A 70 1.85 -1.00 -4.41
C SER A 70 1.42 -2.27 -3.68
N ILE A 71 0.41 -2.97 -4.18
CA ILE A 71 -0.03 -4.27 -3.64
C ILE A 71 1.12 -5.28 -3.70
N PHE A 72 1.82 -5.34 -4.84
CA PHE A 72 2.96 -6.24 -5.02
C PHE A 72 4.10 -5.96 -4.04
N VAL A 73 4.50 -4.70 -3.90
CA VAL A 73 5.58 -4.29 -2.98
C VAL A 73 5.21 -4.57 -1.53
N ILE A 74 3.96 -4.29 -1.11
CA ILE A 74 3.48 -4.63 0.23
C ILE A 74 3.53 -6.16 0.45
N GLY A 75 3.15 -6.94 -0.56
CA GLY A 75 3.27 -8.40 -0.53
C GLY A 75 4.72 -8.87 -0.34
N ILE A 76 5.69 -8.22 -1.00
CA ILE A 76 7.13 -8.47 -0.80
C ILE A 76 7.53 -8.16 0.65
N PHE A 77 7.19 -6.97 1.16
CA PHE A 77 7.50 -6.60 2.55
C PHE A 77 6.95 -7.62 3.55
N LEU A 78 5.74 -8.12 3.33
CA LEU A 78 5.13 -9.16 4.16
C LEU A 78 5.83 -10.51 4.00
N LYS A 79 6.25 -10.89 2.78
CA LYS A 79 6.93 -12.17 2.51
C LYS A 79 8.27 -12.27 3.24
N TYR A 80 9.05 -11.19 3.24
CA TYR A 80 10.39 -11.13 3.82
C TYR A 80 10.42 -10.67 5.29
N ALA A 81 9.26 -10.33 5.88
CA ALA A 81 9.21 -9.93 7.28
C ALA A 81 9.58 -11.11 8.22
N PRO A 82 10.19 -10.84 9.40
CA PRO A 82 10.56 -11.89 10.36
C PRO A 82 9.38 -12.75 10.83
N ASN A 83 8.18 -12.17 10.84
CA ASN A 83 6.94 -12.88 11.07
C ASN A 83 5.81 -12.21 10.28
N ARG A 84 5.23 -12.94 9.31
CA ARG A 84 4.24 -12.40 8.37
C ARG A 84 2.97 -11.90 9.06
N LYS A 85 2.43 -12.67 10.02
CA LYS A 85 1.17 -12.32 10.71
C LYS A 85 1.34 -11.10 11.61
N ILE A 86 2.45 -11.03 12.35
CA ILE A 86 2.76 -9.87 13.20
C ILE A 86 3.02 -8.63 12.34
N ALA A 87 3.79 -8.76 11.25
CA ALA A 87 4.03 -7.66 10.32
C ALA A 87 2.73 -7.16 9.68
N ALA A 88 1.86 -8.07 9.23
CA ALA A 88 0.54 -7.74 8.72
C ALA A 88 -0.28 -6.93 9.72
N SER A 89 -0.34 -7.34 10.99
CA SER A 89 -1.04 -6.58 12.04
C SER A 89 -0.44 -5.19 12.24
N ILE A 90 0.89 -5.08 12.30
CA ILE A 90 1.57 -3.79 12.49
C ILE A 90 1.29 -2.86 11.31
N TYR A 91 1.41 -3.36 10.09
CA TYR A 91 1.15 -2.59 8.86
C TYR A 91 -0.32 -2.18 8.74
N ALA A 92 -1.26 -3.06 9.09
CA ALA A 92 -2.69 -2.74 9.12
C ALA A 92 -2.98 -1.59 10.09
N VAL A 93 -2.47 -1.68 11.33
CA VAL A 93 -2.66 -0.63 12.34
C VAL A 93 -2.05 0.69 11.88
N LEU A 94 -0.84 0.66 11.31
CA LEU A 94 -0.17 1.85 10.78
C LEU A 94 -0.96 2.51 9.66
N ILE A 95 -1.49 1.74 8.71
CA ILE A 95 -2.31 2.28 7.62
C ILE A 95 -3.61 2.84 8.19
N ILE A 96 -4.36 2.06 8.97
CA ILE A 96 -5.67 2.48 9.48
C ILE A 96 -5.54 3.74 10.35
N ALA A 97 -4.57 3.79 11.25
CA ALA A 97 -4.37 4.95 12.12
C ALA A 97 -3.94 6.19 11.33
N SER A 98 -2.97 6.05 10.42
CA SER A 98 -2.47 7.17 9.62
C SER A 98 -3.57 7.75 8.73
N VAL A 99 -4.41 6.89 8.17
CA VAL A 99 -5.50 7.27 7.27
C VAL A 99 -6.68 7.83 8.05
N GLY A 100 -7.00 7.26 9.21
CA GLY A 100 -8.02 7.79 10.11
C GLY A 100 -7.73 9.25 10.48
N ILE A 101 -6.50 9.53 10.89
CA ILE A 101 -6.06 10.92 11.20
C ILE A 101 -6.15 11.81 9.95
N LEU A 102 -5.79 11.30 8.78
CA LEU A 102 -5.83 12.08 7.56
C LEU A 102 -7.28 12.39 7.12
N ILE A 103 -8.17 11.39 7.15
CA ILE A 103 -9.59 11.53 6.79
C ILE A 103 -10.28 12.50 7.76
N ASP A 104 -10.01 12.38 9.06
CA ASP A 104 -10.53 13.28 10.08
C ASP A 104 -10.20 14.75 9.75
N LYS A 105 -8.92 15.04 9.47
CA LYS A 105 -8.49 16.39 9.04
C LYS A 105 -9.05 16.83 7.69
N LEU A 106 -9.24 15.90 6.76
CA LEU A 106 -9.82 16.18 5.45
C LEU A 106 -11.32 16.49 5.54
N LEU A 107 -12.05 15.84 6.45
CA LEU A 107 -13.47 16.10 6.70
C LEU A 107 -13.71 17.50 7.25
N GLU A 108 -12.78 18.02 8.05
CA GLU A 108 -12.85 19.39 8.57
C GLU A 108 -12.67 20.46 7.48
N THR A 109 -11.95 20.14 6.41
CA THR A 109 -11.42 21.14 5.46
C THR A 109 -11.93 20.98 4.03
N THR A 110 -12.55 19.86 3.66
CA THR A 110 -12.92 19.54 2.28
C THR A 110 -14.30 18.90 2.15
N THR A 111 -14.79 18.77 0.92
CA THR A 111 -16.05 18.07 0.62
C THR A 111 -15.84 16.56 0.56
N PHE A 112 -16.81 15.78 1.04
CA PHE A 112 -16.75 14.30 1.12
C PHE A 112 -16.31 13.62 -0.19
N TYR A 113 -16.63 14.21 -1.34
CA TYR A 113 -16.23 13.70 -2.66
C TYR A 113 -14.70 13.64 -2.86
N LEU A 114 -13.95 14.57 -2.27
CA LEU A 114 -12.48 14.59 -2.33
C LEU A 114 -11.83 13.57 -1.39
N ILE A 115 -12.61 12.95 -0.51
CA ILE A 115 -12.16 11.95 0.47
C ILE A 115 -12.18 10.54 -0.14
N LEU A 116 -13.06 10.30 -1.10
CA LEU A 116 -13.24 8.99 -1.74
C LEU A 116 -11.93 8.39 -2.31
N PRO A 117 -11.07 9.16 -2.99
CA PRO A 117 -9.77 8.66 -3.45
C PRO A 117 -8.90 8.08 -2.34
N HIS A 118 -8.88 8.76 -1.20
CA HIS A 118 -8.10 8.34 -0.04
C HIS A 118 -8.63 7.02 0.52
N ILE A 119 -9.94 6.85 0.61
CA ILE A 119 -10.56 5.60 1.06
C ILE A 119 -10.20 4.45 0.12
N ILE A 120 -10.32 4.65 -1.20
CA ILE A 120 -10.05 3.63 -2.22
C ILE A 120 -8.60 3.14 -2.16
N ILE A 121 -7.64 4.07 -2.13
CA ILE A 121 -6.20 3.74 -2.08
C ILE A 121 -5.90 2.90 -0.83
N ASN A 122 -6.49 3.26 0.31
CA ASN A 122 -6.23 2.56 1.57
C ASN A 122 -6.87 1.18 1.65
N ILE A 123 -8.09 1.02 1.13
CA ILE A 123 -8.68 -0.31 0.99
C ILE A 123 -7.76 -1.19 0.12
N ALA A 124 -7.27 -0.66 -1.00
CA ALA A 124 -6.37 -1.40 -1.88
C ALA A 124 -5.06 -1.82 -1.18
N PHE A 125 -4.49 -0.97 -0.33
CA PHE A 125 -3.29 -1.31 0.45
C PHE A 125 -3.55 -2.33 1.56
N LEU A 126 -4.78 -2.39 2.09
CA LEU A 126 -5.17 -3.38 3.10
C LEU A 126 -5.41 -4.77 2.51
N VAL A 127 -5.75 -4.89 1.22
CA VAL A 127 -5.98 -6.18 0.55
C VAL A 127 -4.79 -7.16 0.72
N PRO A 128 -3.54 -6.83 0.34
CA PRO A 128 -2.42 -7.76 0.50
C PRO A 128 -2.14 -8.10 1.98
N ILE A 129 -2.44 -7.19 2.90
CA ILE A 129 -2.26 -7.39 4.34
C ILE A 129 -3.29 -8.39 4.86
N ALA A 130 -4.56 -8.23 4.49
CA ALA A 130 -5.63 -9.17 4.82
C ALA A 130 -5.32 -10.56 4.24
N LEU A 131 -4.92 -10.64 2.97
CA LEU A 131 -4.53 -11.91 2.34
C LEU A 131 -3.37 -12.57 3.08
N ALA A 132 -2.33 -11.84 3.46
CA ALA A 132 -1.21 -12.40 4.22
C ALA A 132 -1.57 -12.81 5.65
N PHE A 133 -2.60 -12.22 6.24
CA PHE A 133 -3.08 -12.57 7.58
C PHE A 133 -3.88 -13.88 7.58
N PHE A 134 -4.72 -14.08 6.56
CA PHE A 134 -5.58 -15.26 6.42
C PHE A 134 -4.91 -16.44 5.69
N LYS A 135 -3.92 -16.19 4.82
CA LYS A 135 -3.16 -17.26 4.17
C LYS A 135 -2.24 -17.90 5.20
N GLU A 136 -2.31 -19.23 5.33
CA GLU A 136 -1.38 -19.98 6.18
C GLU A 136 0.07 -19.67 5.75
N PRO A 137 1.00 -19.54 6.71
CA PRO A 137 2.39 -19.28 6.36
C PRO A 137 2.90 -20.46 5.55
N GLU A 138 3.07 -20.29 4.24
CA GLU A 138 3.97 -21.12 3.44
C GLU A 138 5.31 -21.08 4.17
N VAL A 139 5.64 -22.20 4.82
CA VAL A 139 6.94 -22.43 5.44
C VAL A 139 7.96 -22.24 4.34
N VAL A 140 8.66 -21.11 4.36
CA VAL A 140 9.87 -20.96 3.57
C VAL A 140 10.87 -21.86 4.28
N ASN A 141 11.04 -23.08 3.78
CA ASN A 141 12.16 -23.92 4.19
C ASN A 141 13.43 -23.17 3.78
N GLU A 142 14.11 -22.59 4.77
CA GLU A 142 15.42 -21.94 4.61
C GLU A 142 16.53 -22.95 4.19
N ASP A 143 16.19 -24.22 3.99
CA ASP A 143 17.12 -25.31 3.69
C ASP A 143 17.42 -25.48 2.18
N GLU A 144 16.74 -24.77 1.26
CA GLU A 144 17.01 -24.89 -0.19
C GLU A 144 18.00 -23.86 -0.76
N GLU A 145 18.40 -22.82 -0.02
CA GLU A 145 19.34 -21.79 -0.51
C GLU A 145 20.80 -22.00 -0.07
N LEU A 146 21.12 -23.01 0.75
CA LEU A 146 22.50 -23.26 1.23
C LEU A 146 23.32 -24.24 0.38
N ASP A 147 22.72 -24.93 -0.60
CA ASP A 147 23.39 -25.95 -1.42
C ASP A 147 23.97 -25.43 -2.75
N GLN A 148 23.92 -24.12 -3.03
CA GLN A 148 24.43 -23.56 -4.30
C GLN A 148 25.75 -22.78 -4.21
N ASP A 149 26.34 -22.64 -3.01
CA ASP A 149 27.63 -21.94 -2.81
C ASP A 149 28.82 -22.89 -2.58
N GLU A 150 28.64 -24.21 -2.68
CA GLU A 150 29.73 -25.21 -2.64
C GLU A 150 29.79 -26.05 -3.92
N LEU A 151 30.22 -25.46 -5.04
CA LEU A 151 30.82 -26.20 -6.17
C LEU A 151 31.93 -25.38 -6.84
#